data_AF-A0A9X1Q7C8-F1
#
_entry.id   AF-A0A9X1Q7C8-F1
#
_cell.length_a   1.000
_cell.length_b   1.000
_cell.length_c   1.000
_cell.angle_alpha   90.00
_cell.angle_beta   90.00
_cell.angle_gamma   90.00
#
_symmetry.space_group_name_H-M   'P 1'
#
loop_
_entity.id
_entity.type
_entity.pdbx_description
1 polymer ?
#
loop_
_entity_poly.entity_id
_entity_poly.type
_entity_poly.pdbx_seq_one_letter_code
_entity_poly.pdbx_strand_id
1 'polypeptide(L)'
;AVRHLASAVETGHTGPPGPRLPTPTTETARAVDHALRHAADVVASPDVDPRGVDDRLGRPAALGSRVARALRGVTLSAASWRYGLRLALCIGLAQTLVSIIPVPRSYWVALTITFVLKPDFGSVFSRALLRALGTVAGLVIAAAVLAEVPRGWWDVPVLLLLAPLVPALTPRGYGYQTAAITPVILLLSDVLNRQGTALLLPRLVDSLMGCAIALIAGYLLWPESWHTRVGDRLADAVDDTARYVEAAFGPDAVDPPAGARMRRRLYRNLSGIRTEFQRALTEPPPTGRRAAAWWPLVVAVERIVDATTAARVRVKHGAAPPSAAEVTQISLQLRELAEGVRKVETLYEVRTDLTGPAGSVLEPLRQEVAAARSIASPH
;
A
#
# COMPACT_ATOMS: atom_id res chain seq x y z
N ALA A 1 14.11 30.57 27.73
CA ALA A 1 14.32 29.52 26.72
C ALA A 1 13.00 28.99 26.15
N VAL A 2 12.17 28.28 26.92
CA VAL A 2 10.91 27.66 26.40
C VAL A 2 9.94 28.65 25.74
N ARG A 3 9.65 29.80 26.36
CA ARG A 3 8.77 30.83 25.75
C ARG A 3 9.34 31.42 24.45
N HIS A 4 10.67 31.51 24.35
CA HIS A 4 11.34 31.99 23.15
C HIS A 4 11.29 30.95 22.02
N LEU A 5 11.39 29.66 22.36
CA LEU A 5 11.15 28.56 21.40
C LEU A 5 9.70 28.56 20.93
N ALA A 6 8.73 28.74 21.84
CA ALA A 6 7.31 28.84 21.49
C ALA A 6 7.04 30.03 20.56
N SER A 7 7.60 31.21 20.86
CA SER A 7 7.47 32.40 20.01
C SER A 7 8.15 32.22 18.64
N ALA A 8 9.32 31.59 18.58
CA ALA A 8 9.98 31.28 17.31
C ALA A 8 9.15 30.32 16.44
N VAL A 9 8.50 29.33 17.07
CA VAL A 9 7.57 28.41 16.42
C VAL A 9 6.30 29.12 15.93
N GLU A 10 5.74 30.05 16.72
CA GLU A 10 4.56 30.82 16.33
C GLU A 10 4.84 31.78 15.17
N THR A 11 6.00 32.44 15.19
CA THR A 11 6.38 33.50 14.24
C THR A 11 7.16 33.01 13.01
N GLY A 12 7.61 31.74 13.01
CA GLY A 12 8.40 31.16 11.91
C GLY A 12 9.82 31.75 11.80
N HIS A 13 10.36 32.28 12.90
CA HIS A 13 11.66 32.94 12.91
C HIS A 13 12.82 31.92 12.99
N THR A 14 13.70 31.93 11.98
CA THR A 14 14.87 31.01 11.86
C THR A 14 16.21 31.67 12.23
N GLY A 15 16.19 32.77 12.98
CA GLY A 15 17.41 33.44 13.46
C GLY A 15 18.19 32.57 14.46
N PRO A 16 19.48 32.86 14.70
CA PRO A 16 20.35 32.03 15.54
C PRO A 16 19.81 31.95 16.99
N PRO A 17 19.49 30.75 17.51
CA PRO A 17 18.94 30.60 18.84
C PRO A 17 20.09 30.19 19.75
N GLY A 18 20.73 31.17 20.38
CA GLY A 18 21.55 30.90 21.56
C GLY A 18 20.72 31.16 22.80
N PRO A 19 19.84 30.26 23.30
CA PRO A 19 19.27 30.47 24.62
C PRO A 19 20.43 30.51 25.62
N ARG A 20 20.68 31.67 26.23
CA ARG A 20 21.64 31.81 27.34
C ARG A 20 21.09 31.02 28.52
N LEU A 21 21.51 29.77 28.64
CA LEU A 21 21.17 28.87 29.73
C LEU A 21 22.29 28.94 30.79
N PRO A 22 21.96 28.93 32.10
CA PRO A 22 22.96 28.81 33.15
C PRO A 22 23.67 27.45 33.07
N THR A 23 24.93 27.39 33.52
CA THR A 23 25.73 26.16 33.54
C THR A 23 25.06 25.11 34.45
N PRO A 24 24.73 23.92 33.93
CA PRO A 24 24.00 22.92 34.72
C PRO A 24 24.91 22.27 35.77
N THR A 25 24.48 22.29 37.03
CA THR A 25 25.22 21.70 38.18
C THR A 25 24.72 20.30 38.58
N THR A 26 23.55 19.87 38.08
CA THR A 26 22.92 18.57 38.40
C THR A 26 22.64 17.73 37.14
N GLU A 27 22.44 16.42 37.29
CA GLU A 27 22.08 15.51 36.18
C GLU A 27 20.77 15.88 35.49
N THR A 28 19.76 16.23 36.27
CA THR A 28 18.46 16.71 35.75
C THR A 28 18.62 18.03 35.00
N ALA A 29 19.46 18.95 35.50
CA ALA A 29 19.76 20.20 34.79
C ALA A 29 20.49 19.95 33.47
N ARG A 30 21.41 18.97 33.41
CA ARG A 30 22.08 18.56 32.15
C ARG A 30 21.11 17.97 31.13
N ALA A 31 20.16 17.14 31.58
CA ALA A 31 19.15 16.57 30.69
C ALA A 31 18.21 17.64 30.10
N VAL A 32 17.79 18.61 30.93
CA VAL A 32 16.95 19.73 30.50
C VAL A 32 17.71 20.67 29.56
N ASP A 33 18.97 20.97 29.88
CA ASP A 33 19.84 21.79 29.03
C ASP A 33 20.06 21.15 27.65
N HIS A 34 20.32 19.84 27.60
CA HIS A 34 20.44 19.10 26.35
C HIS A 34 19.14 19.10 25.54
N ALA A 35 17.99 18.89 26.19
CA ALA A 35 16.68 18.92 25.54
C ALA A 35 16.36 20.31 24.97
N LEU A 36 16.68 21.39 25.70
CA LEU A 36 16.43 22.76 25.25
C LEU A 36 17.34 23.19 24.11
N ARG A 37 18.63 22.78 24.12
CA ARG A 37 19.55 23.03 22.99
C ARG A 37 19.16 22.24 21.76
N HIS A 38 18.79 20.97 21.92
CA HIS A 38 18.30 20.17 20.80
C HIS A 38 17.02 20.75 20.17
N ALA A 39 16.09 21.23 21.01
CA ALA A 39 14.90 21.93 20.53
C ALA A 39 15.24 23.25 19.80
N ALA A 40 16.24 24.00 20.27
CA ALA A 40 16.71 25.22 19.62
C ALA A 40 17.36 24.93 18.26
N ASP A 41 18.25 23.94 18.18
CA ASP A 41 18.91 23.53 16.93
C ASP A 41 17.89 23.05 15.89
N VAL A 42 16.86 22.31 16.32
CA VAL A 42 15.78 21.86 15.44
C VAL A 42 14.97 23.02 14.89
N VAL A 43 14.75 24.08 15.68
CA VAL A 43 13.94 25.24 15.27
C VAL A 43 14.72 26.18 14.35
N ALA A 44 16.03 26.29 14.51
CA ALA A 44 16.84 27.22 13.71
C ALA A 44 17.72 26.58 12.65
N SER A 45 17.72 25.26 12.50
CA SER A 45 18.34 24.65 11.33
C SER A 45 17.62 25.18 10.08
N PRO A 46 18.30 25.96 9.21
CA PRO A 46 17.70 26.40 7.97
C PRO A 46 17.53 25.15 7.09
N ASP A 47 16.28 24.80 6.80
CA ASP A 47 15.96 23.69 5.93
C ASP A 47 16.43 24.06 4.50
N VAL A 48 17.58 23.53 4.07
CA VAL A 48 17.94 23.47 2.65
C VAL A 48 17.26 22.25 2.05
N ASP A 49 15.93 22.27 2.04
CA ASP A 49 15.17 21.46 1.09
C ASP A 49 13.93 22.25 0.64
N PRO A 50 13.98 22.93 -0.52
CA PRO A 50 12.84 23.62 -1.09
C PRO A 50 11.67 22.68 -1.43
N ARG A 51 11.81 21.36 -1.24
CA ARG A 51 10.89 20.33 -1.75
C ARG A 51 10.55 19.19 -0.79
N GLY A 52 10.53 19.49 0.51
CA GLY A 52 9.53 18.88 1.38
C GLY A 52 10.01 17.74 2.27
N VAL A 53 9.89 18.02 3.55
CA VAL A 53 9.33 17.09 4.52
C VAL A 53 8.10 17.79 5.11
N ASP A 54 7.07 17.03 5.48
CA ASP A 54 5.97 17.58 6.27
C ASP A 54 6.57 18.40 7.42
N ASP A 55 6.28 19.70 7.37
CA ASP A 55 6.64 20.66 8.38
C ASP A 55 6.33 20.02 9.74
N ARG A 56 7.35 19.86 10.60
CA ARG A 56 7.27 19.01 11.82
C ARG A 56 6.12 19.41 12.77
N LEU A 57 5.49 20.55 12.50
CA LEU A 57 4.36 21.17 13.19
C LEU A 57 2.98 20.77 12.64
N GLY A 58 2.89 19.86 11.67
CA GLY A 58 1.61 19.33 11.18
C GLY A 58 0.75 20.37 10.44
N ARG A 59 1.33 21.49 9.99
CA ARG A 59 0.59 22.46 9.19
C ARG A 59 0.29 21.86 7.83
N PRO A 60 -0.98 21.89 7.37
CA PRO A 60 -1.31 21.38 6.07
C PRO A 60 -0.55 22.18 5.01
N ALA A 61 0.37 21.52 4.30
CA ALA A 61 1.09 22.13 3.19
C ALA A 61 0.13 22.91 2.28
N ALA A 62 0.55 24.09 1.80
CA ALA A 62 -0.30 24.99 1.02
C ALA A 62 -1.04 24.23 -0.11
N LEU A 63 -2.32 24.54 -0.32
CA LEU A 63 -3.20 23.85 -1.27
C LEU A 63 -2.55 23.67 -2.66
N GLY A 64 -1.83 24.68 -3.16
CA GLY A 64 -1.09 24.60 -4.42
C GLY A 64 -0.04 23.50 -4.46
N SER A 65 0.68 23.26 -3.36
CA SER A 65 1.68 22.19 -3.26
C SER A 65 1.05 20.79 -3.16
N ARG A 66 -0.15 20.69 -2.57
CA ARG A 66 -0.93 19.45 -2.50
C ARG A 66 -1.51 19.10 -3.86
N VAL A 67 -2.08 20.09 -4.55
CA VAL A 67 -2.61 19.96 -5.91
C VAL A 67 -1.48 19.63 -6.88
N ALA A 68 -0.34 20.34 -6.83
CA ALA A 68 0.80 20.05 -7.70
C ALA A 68 1.40 18.65 -7.45
N ARG A 69 1.40 18.15 -6.21
CA ARG A 69 1.81 16.77 -5.89
C ARG A 69 0.78 15.74 -6.35
N ALA A 70 -0.51 16.00 -6.15
CA ALA A 70 -1.58 15.13 -6.63
C ALA A 70 -1.57 15.04 -8.17
N LEU A 71 -1.43 16.18 -8.85
CA LEU A 71 -1.30 16.24 -10.30
C LEU A 71 -0.06 15.50 -10.78
N ARG A 72 1.12 15.71 -10.16
CA ARG A 72 2.33 14.94 -10.51
C ARG A 72 2.19 13.45 -10.21
N GLY A 73 1.55 13.08 -9.11
CA GLY A 73 1.24 11.68 -8.79
C GLY A 73 0.30 11.04 -9.81
N VAL A 74 -0.62 11.82 -10.40
CA VAL A 74 -1.55 11.34 -11.43
C VAL A 74 -0.92 11.31 -12.82
N THR A 75 -0.11 12.32 -13.18
CA THR A 75 0.47 12.47 -14.53
C THR A 75 1.82 11.78 -14.72
N LEU A 76 2.63 11.65 -13.66
CA LEU A 76 3.99 11.08 -13.74
C LEU A 76 4.11 9.69 -13.09
N SER A 77 3.08 9.21 -12.39
CA SER A 77 3.12 7.84 -11.86
C SER A 77 2.80 6.84 -12.95
N ALA A 78 3.79 6.03 -13.31
CA ALA A 78 3.64 4.91 -14.23
C ALA A 78 2.48 3.96 -13.83
N ALA A 79 2.12 3.89 -12.54
CA ALA A 79 0.99 3.09 -12.08
C ALA A 79 -0.37 3.70 -12.48
N SER A 80 -0.50 5.03 -12.43
CA SER A 80 -1.71 5.76 -12.80
C SER A 80 -1.96 5.69 -14.31
N TRP A 81 -0.89 5.86 -15.11
CA TRP A 81 -0.98 5.74 -16.57
C TRP A 81 -1.36 4.33 -17.04
N ARG A 82 -0.76 3.29 -16.44
CA ARG A 82 -1.12 1.88 -16.73
C ARG A 82 -2.58 1.60 -16.40
N TYR A 83 -3.08 2.11 -15.27
CA TYR A 83 -4.49 1.98 -14.92
C TYR A 83 -5.40 2.69 -15.93
N GLY A 84 -5.07 3.93 -16.30
CA GLY A 84 -5.83 4.70 -17.28
C GLY A 84 -5.88 4.01 -18.65
N LEU A 85 -4.73 3.53 -19.13
CA LEU A 85 -4.64 2.79 -20.40
C LEU A 85 -5.40 1.46 -20.34
N ARG A 86 -5.28 0.71 -19.24
CA ARG A 86 -6.03 -0.53 -19.02
C ARG A 86 -7.54 -0.29 -19.05
N LEU A 87 -8.00 0.73 -18.34
CA LEU A 87 -9.42 1.08 -18.30
C LEU A 87 -9.91 1.52 -19.69
N ALA A 88 -9.15 2.38 -20.38
CA ALA A 88 -9.47 2.82 -21.74
C ALA A 88 -9.56 1.63 -22.71
N LEU A 89 -8.62 0.68 -22.64
CA LEU A 89 -8.63 -0.48 -23.52
C LEU A 89 -9.76 -1.46 -23.19
N CYS A 90 -10.05 -1.71 -21.91
CA CYS A 90 -11.21 -2.53 -21.51
C CYS A 90 -12.53 -1.90 -21.97
N ILE A 91 -12.68 -0.58 -21.82
CA ILE A 91 -13.85 0.15 -22.31
C ILE A 91 -13.91 0.10 -23.85
N GLY A 92 -12.79 0.29 -24.54
CA GLY A 92 -12.69 0.20 -25.99
C GLY A 92 -13.14 -1.18 -26.51
N LEU A 93 -12.59 -2.27 -25.95
CA LEU A 93 -12.99 -3.63 -26.27
C LEU A 93 -14.48 -3.88 -25.99
N ALA A 94 -14.99 -3.37 -24.86
CA ALA A 94 -16.41 -3.49 -24.54
C ALA A 94 -17.30 -2.77 -25.55
N GLN A 95 -16.93 -1.55 -25.96
CA GLN A 95 -17.67 -0.81 -26.98
C GLN A 95 -17.63 -1.51 -28.34
N THR A 96 -16.48 -2.03 -28.76
CA THR A 96 -16.37 -2.82 -29.99
C THR A 96 -17.24 -4.08 -29.93
N LEU A 97 -17.22 -4.82 -28.82
CA LEU A 97 -18.02 -6.03 -28.68
C LEU A 97 -19.53 -5.73 -28.69
N VAL A 98 -19.93 -4.64 -28.03
CA VAL A 98 -21.33 -4.19 -28.01
C VAL A 98 -21.78 -3.56 -29.34
N SER A 99 -20.86 -3.11 -30.21
CA SER A 99 -21.23 -2.75 -31.58
C SER A 99 -21.54 -3.96 -32.48
N ILE A 100 -21.05 -5.15 -32.13
CA ILE A 100 -21.24 -6.38 -32.89
C ILE A 100 -22.43 -7.17 -32.35
N ILE A 101 -22.58 -7.21 -31.02
CA ILE A 101 -23.70 -7.85 -30.33
C ILE A 101 -24.72 -6.75 -30.01
N PRO A 102 -25.96 -6.80 -30.51
CA PRO A 102 -26.98 -5.81 -30.20
C PRO A 102 -27.37 -5.92 -28.72
N VAL A 103 -26.65 -5.19 -27.87
CA VAL A 103 -26.96 -5.06 -26.45
C VAL A 103 -27.81 -3.80 -26.27
N PRO A 104 -29.05 -3.91 -25.75
CA PRO A 104 -29.97 -2.78 -25.67
C PRO A 104 -29.44 -1.57 -24.90
N ARG A 105 -28.48 -1.78 -23.98
CA ARG A 105 -27.98 -0.77 -23.04
C ARG A 105 -26.47 -0.88 -22.83
N SER A 106 -25.70 -0.60 -23.88
CA SER A 106 -24.23 -0.64 -23.93
C SER A 106 -23.50 0.06 -22.76
N TYR A 107 -24.08 1.12 -22.21
CA TYR A 107 -23.48 1.87 -21.10
C TYR A 107 -23.34 1.06 -19.80
N TRP A 108 -24.17 0.04 -19.58
CA TRP A 108 -24.11 -0.78 -18.37
C TRP A 108 -22.86 -1.67 -18.30
N VAL A 109 -22.39 -2.13 -19.45
CA VAL A 109 -21.17 -2.93 -19.57
C VAL A 109 -19.97 -2.07 -19.17
N ALA A 110 -19.86 -0.86 -19.72
CA ALA A 110 -18.80 0.09 -19.41
C ALA A 110 -18.79 0.52 -17.93
N LEU A 111 -19.98 0.75 -17.36
CA LEU A 111 -20.10 1.08 -15.95
C LEU A 111 -19.63 -0.07 -15.05
N THR A 112 -19.98 -1.31 -15.41
CA THR A 112 -19.55 -2.50 -14.67
C THR A 112 -18.04 -2.68 -14.72
N ILE A 113 -17.42 -2.52 -15.89
CA ILE A 113 -15.97 -2.54 -16.06
C ILE A 113 -15.31 -1.50 -15.17
N THR A 114 -15.82 -0.27 -15.16
CA THR A 114 -15.28 0.83 -14.34
C THR A 114 -15.31 0.49 -12.84
N PHE A 115 -16.42 -0.06 -12.35
CA PHE A 115 -16.52 -0.45 -10.95
C PHE A 115 -15.64 -1.64 -10.58
N VAL A 116 -15.49 -2.63 -11.48
CA VAL A 116 -14.66 -3.81 -11.24
C VAL A 116 -13.17 -3.48 -11.34
N LEU A 117 -12.75 -2.54 -12.18
CA LEU A 117 -11.35 -2.14 -12.30
C LEU A 117 -10.88 -1.18 -11.20
N LYS A 118 -11.79 -0.50 -10.50
CA LYS A 118 -11.44 0.55 -9.51
C LYS A 118 -10.32 0.07 -8.54
N PRO A 119 -9.21 0.83 -8.43
CA PRO A 119 -7.98 0.37 -7.77
C PRO A 119 -8.09 0.30 -6.24
N ASP A 120 -9.11 0.91 -5.64
CA ASP A 120 -9.24 1.06 -4.18
C ASP A 120 -9.76 -0.19 -3.45
N PHE A 121 -10.28 -1.20 -4.18
CA PHE A 121 -11.14 -2.23 -3.58
C PHE A 121 -10.57 -3.67 -3.67
N GLY A 122 -9.26 -3.88 -3.51
CA GLY A 122 -8.67 -5.24 -3.43
C GLY A 122 -8.45 -5.96 -4.77
N SER A 123 -8.67 -7.28 -4.84
CA SER A 123 -8.48 -8.10 -6.05
C SER A 123 -9.59 -7.88 -7.10
N VAL A 124 -9.23 -7.74 -8.38
CA VAL A 124 -10.18 -7.58 -9.51
C VAL A 124 -11.10 -8.79 -9.63
N PHE A 125 -10.56 -9.99 -9.38
CA PHE A 125 -11.32 -11.24 -9.41
C PHE A 125 -12.38 -11.31 -8.31
N SER A 126 -11.97 -11.06 -7.07
CA SER A 126 -12.89 -11.03 -5.93
C SER A 126 -14.02 -10.01 -6.17
N ARG A 127 -13.71 -8.87 -6.78
CA ARG A 127 -14.73 -7.88 -7.15
C ARG A 127 -15.65 -8.36 -8.26
N ALA A 128 -15.14 -8.96 -9.33
CA ALA A 128 -15.98 -9.50 -10.39
C ALA A 128 -16.95 -10.54 -9.84
N LEU A 129 -16.49 -11.41 -8.94
CA LEU A 129 -17.32 -12.41 -8.27
C LEU A 129 -18.36 -11.76 -7.33
N LEU A 130 -17.94 -10.86 -6.44
CA LEU A 130 -18.85 -10.13 -5.55
C LEU A 130 -19.85 -9.27 -6.32
N ARG A 131 -19.45 -8.72 -7.48
CA ARG A 131 -20.32 -7.99 -8.39
C ARG A 131 -21.36 -8.92 -8.98
N ALA A 132 -20.95 -10.08 -9.51
CA ALA A 132 -21.86 -11.04 -10.10
C ALA A 132 -22.88 -11.54 -9.05
N LEU A 133 -22.42 -12.00 -7.89
CA LEU A 133 -23.28 -12.48 -6.81
C LEU A 133 -24.20 -11.38 -6.27
N GLY A 134 -23.67 -10.18 -6.03
CA GLY A 134 -24.46 -9.04 -5.58
C GLY A 134 -25.49 -8.60 -6.62
N THR A 135 -25.14 -8.66 -7.91
CA THR A 135 -26.06 -8.36 -9.00
C THR A 135 -27.19 -9.38 -9.00
N VAL A 136 -26.89 -10.68 -8.94
CA VAL A 136 -27.92 -11.75 -8.86
C VAL A 136 -28.84 -11.55 -7.66
N ALA A 137 -28.29 -11.32 -6.46
CA ALA A 137 -29.09 -11.07 -5.27
C ALA A 137 -30.01 -9.83 -5.42
N GLY A 138 -29.46 -8.74 -5.95
CA GLY A 138 -30.21 -7.52 -6.22
C GLY A 138 -31.28 -7.69 -7.30
N LEU A 139 -31.04 -8.54 -8.30
CA LEU A 139 -32.02 -8.91 -9.33
C LEU A 139 -33.16 -9.73 -8.75
N VAL A 140 -32.90 -10.66 -7.83
CA VAL A 140 -33.96 -11.42 -7.15
C VAL A 140 -34.85 -10.47 -6.34
N ILE A 141 -34.26 -9.52 -5.60
CA ILE A 141 -35.01 -8.50 -4.86
C ILE A 141 -35.83 -7.63 -5.82
N ALA A 142 -35.23 -7.16 -6.91
CA ALA A 142 -35.92 -6.36 -7.91
C ALA A 142 -37.08 -7.13 -8.57
N ALA A 143 -36.89 -8.42 -8.88
CA ALA A 143 -37.91 -9.27 -9.47
C ALA A 143 -39.11 -9.45 -8.53
N ALA A 144 -38.86 -9.72 -7.24
CA ALA A 144 -39.90 -9.83 -6.23
C ALA A 144 -40.71 -8.53 -6.10
N VAL A 145 -40.02 -7.39 -6.03
CA VAL A 145 -40.67 -6.08 -5.99
C VAL A 145 -41.49 -5.81 -7.25
N LEU A 146 -40.92 -6.02 -8.44
CA LEU A 146 -41.60 -5.75 -9.70
C LEU A 146 -42.79 -6.69 -9.98
N ALA A 147 -42.83 -7.87 -9.36
CA ALA A 147 -43.92 -8.82 -9.47
C ALA A 147 -45.09 -8.48 -8.52
N GLU A 148 -44.77 -8.11 -7.28
CA GLU A 148 -45.76 -7.93 -6.20
C GLU A 148 -46.26 -6.49 -6.06
N VAL A 149 -45.48 -5.49 -6.50
CA VAL A 149 -45.79 -4.08 -6.28
C VAL A 149 -46.50 -3.47 -7.51
N PRO A 150 -47.72 -2.93 -7.34
CA PRO A 150 -48.41 -2.25 -8.43
C PRO A 150 -47.64 -0.99 -8.86
N ARG A 151 -47.44 -0.82 -10.17
CA ARG A 151 -46.70 0.31 -10.74
C ARG A 151 -47.34 1.65 -10.39
N GLY A 152 -46.53 2.66 -10.08
CA GLY A 152 -46.98 4.04 -9.83
C GLY A 152 -46.55 4.56 -8.46
N TRP A 153 -47.50 5.03 -7.66
CA TRP A 153 -47.18 5.67 -6.37
C TRP A 153 -46.49 4.73 -5.36
N TRP A 154 -46.65 3.40 -5.50
CA TRP A 154 -46.00 2.42 -4.64
C TRP A 154 -44.50 2.27 -4.87
N ASP A 155 -43.95 2.77 -5.98
CA ASP A 155 -42.50 2.77 -6.21
C ASP A 155 -41.78 3.69 -5.22
N VAL A 156 -42.44 4.77 -4.77
CA VAL A 156 -41.90 5.77 -3.83
C VAL A 156 -41.60 5.17 -2.44
N PRO A 157 -42.54 4.53 -1.73
CA PRO A 157 -42.25 3.94 -0.43
C PRO A 157 -41.24 2.78 -0.53
N VAL A 158 -41.25 2.00 -1.61
CA VAL A 158 -40.27 0.93 -1.81
C VAL A 158 -38.86 1.50 -1.98
N LEU A 159 -38.71 2.55 -2.80
CA LEU A 159 -37.43 3.26 -2.95
C LEU A 159 -36.99 3.91 -1.64
N LEU A 160 -37.92 4.45 -0.85
CA LEU A 160 -37.62 5.02 0.47
C LEU A 160 -37.07 3.98 1.45
N LEU A 161 -37.50 2.71 1.34
CA LEU A 161 -36.98 1.60 2.14
C LEU A 161 -35.64 1.07 1.61
N LEU A 162 -35.48 0.95 0.29
CA LEU A 162 -34.29 0.35 -0.32
C LEU A 162 -33.10 1.32 -0.42
N ALA A 163 -33.33 2.61 -0.69
CA ALA A 163 -32.25 3.57 -0.89
C ALA A 163 -31.32 3.73 0.33
N PRO A 164 -31.81 3.78 1.59
CA PRO A 164 -30.95 3.84 2.78
C PRO A 164 -30.11 2.58 3.00
N LEU A 165 -30.49 1.43 2.42
CA LEU A 165 -29.69 0.20 2.50
C LEU A 165 -28.37 0.34 1.76
N VAL A 166 -28.28 1.20 0.72
CA VAL A 166 -27.05 1.41 -0.04
C VAL A 166 -25.92 1.95 0.84
N PRO A 167 -26.06 3.11 1.53
CA PRO A 167 -25.03 3.59 2.45
C PRO A 167 -24.87 2.68 3.68
N ALA A 168 -25.92 2.02 4.16
CA ALA A 168 -25.84 1.12 5.32
C ALA A 168 -25.03 -0.17 5.04
N LEU A 169 -25.08 -0.67 3.81
CA LEU A 169 -24.39 -1.89 3.38
C LEU A 169 -23.04 -1.63 2.72
N THR A 170 -22.76 -0.38 2.31
CA THR A 170 -21.47 0.01 1.73
C THR A 170 -20.26 -0.35 2.62
N PRO A 171 -20.27 -0.09 3.95
CA PRO A 171 -19.16 -0.45 4.83
C PRO A 171 -18.96 -1.97 5.01
N ARG A 172 -19.99 -2.77 4.75
CA ARG A 172 -19.95 -4.24 4.97
C ARG A 172 -19.27 -5.00 3.83
N GLY A 173 -19.10 -4.37 2.68
CA GLY A 173 -18.38 -4.94 1.55
C GLY A 173 -19.03 -4.67 0.20
N TYR A 174 -18.21 -4.80 -0.83
CA TYR A 174 -18.58 -4.45 -2.21
C TYR A 174 -19.74 -5.29 -2.78
N GLY A 175 -19.85 -6.56 -2.38
CA GLY A 175 -20.97 -7.42 -2.78
C GLY A 175 -22.30 -6.95 -2.19
N TYR A 176 -22.32 -6.63 -0.89
CA TYR A 176 -23.52 -6.10 -0.22
C TYR A 176 -23.94 -4.74 -0.79
N GLN A 177 -22.98 -3.86 -1.06
CA GLN A 177 -23.23 -2.60 -1.75
C GLN A 177 -23.89 -2.83 -3.11
N THR A 178 -23.34 -3.76 -3.90
CA THR A 178 -23.88 -4.10 -5.23
C THR A 178 -25.30 -4.67 -5.11
N ALA A 179 -25.55 -5.55 -4.15
CA ALA A 179 -26.87 -6.12 -3.91
C ALA A 179 -27.92 -5.07 -3.52
N ALA A 180 -27.52 -4.06 -2.74
CA ALA A 180 -28.41 -2.97 -2.33
C ALA A 180 -28.70 -1.99 -3.47
N ILE A 181 -27.68 -1.62 -4.25
CA ILE A 181 -27.81 -0.58 -5.27
C ILE A 181 -28.52 -1.08 -6.53
N THR A 182 -28.38 -2.36 -6.87
CA THR A 182 -28.96 -2.97 -8.08
C THR A 182 -30.48 -2.84 -8.16
N PRO A 183 -31.27 -3.22 -7.13
CA PRO A 183 -32.73 -3.09 -7.20
C PRO A 183 -33.17 -1.63 -7.25
N VAL A 184 -32.52 -0.73 -6.50
CA VAL A 184 -32.79 0.72 -6.55
C VAL A 184 -32.63 1.25 -7.97
N ILE A 185 -31.50 0.93 -8.61
CA ILE A 185 -31.22 1.33 -9.99
C ILE A 185 -32.24 0.76 -10.97
N LEU A 186 -32.62 -0.51 -10.82
CA LEU A 186 -33.58 -1.17 -11.71
C LEU A 186 -34.97 -0.58 -11.58
N LEU A 187 -35.43 -0.30 -10.36
CA LEU A 187 -36.72 0.35 -10.11
C LEU A 187 -36.74 1.77 -10.69
N LEU A 188 -35.69 2.56 -10.47
CA LEU A 188 -35.57 3.88 -11.10
C LEU A 188 -35.58 3.79 -12.63
N SER A 189 -34.89 2.80 -13.20
CA SER A 189 -34.87 2.59 -14.65
C SER A 189 -36.23 2.14 -15.19
N ASP A 190 -37.00 1.38 -14.42
CA ASP A 190 -38.35 0.97 -14.78
C ASP A 190 -39.34 2.14 -14.73
N VAL A 191 -39.26 3.00 -13.71
CA VAL A 191 -40.09 4.22 -13.63
C VAL A 191 -39.95 5.08 -14.89
N LEU A 192 -38.73 5.16 -15.46
CA LEU A 192 -38.47 5.92 -16.68
C LEU A 192 -38.93 5.19 -17.96
N ASN A 193 -38.69 3.88 -18.08
CA ASN A 193 -38.84 3.15 -19.35
C ASN A 193 -40.08 2.25 -19.44
N ARG A 194 -40.75 1.97 -18.32
CA ARG A 194 -41.95 1.11 -18.20
C ARG A 194 -41.78 -0.29 -18.81
N GLN A 195 -40.69 -0.97 -18.50
CA GLN A 195 -40.31 -2.27 -19.07
C GLN A 195 -40.51 -3.46 -18.11
N GLY A 196 -40.75 -3.20 -16.82
CA GLY A 196 -40.93 -4.18 -15.76
C GLY A 196 -39.79 -5.19 -15.68
N THR A 197 -40.14 -6.47 -15.60
CA THR A 197 -39.20 -7.58 -15.47
C THR A 197 -38.31 -7.78 -16.70
N ALA A 198 -38.63 -7.18 -17.85
CA ALA A 198 -37.77 -7.23 -19.04
C ALA A 198 -36.42 -6.53 -18.84
N LEU A 199 -36.26 -5.70 -17.80
CA LEU A 199 -35.00 -5.05 -17.44
C LEU A 199 -34.00 -6.01 -16.78
N LEU A 200 -34.48 -7.13 -16.22
CA LEU A 200 -33.71 -8.07 -15.40
C LEU A 200 -32.68 -8.84 -16.24
N LEU A 201 -33.14 -9.56 -17.27
CA LEU A 201 -32.26 -10.40 -18.07
C LEU A 201 -31.13 -9.60 -18.75
N PRO A 202 -31.39 -8.45 -19.41
CA PRO A 202 -30.32 -7.63 -19.97
C PRO A 202 -29.33 -7.16 -18.90
N ARG A 203 -29.81 -6.82 -17.69
CA ARG A 203 -28.94 -6.38 -16.60
C ARG A 203 -27.98 -7.48 -16.14
N LEU A 204 -28.46 -8.72 -16.07
CA LEU A 204 -27.63 -9.87 -15.73
C LEU A 204 -26.56 -10.08 -16.81
N VAL A 205 -26.95 -10.08 -18.09
CA VAL A 205 -26.02 -10.26 -19.21
C VAL A 205 -24.99 -9.14 -19.25
N ASP A 206 -25.40 -7.87 -19.10
CA ASP A 206 -24.50 -6.71 -19.10
C ASP A 206 -23.46 -6.79 -17.97
N SER A 207 -23.89 -7.22 -16.78
CA SER A 207 -23.00 -7.36 -15.62
C SER A 207 -22.00 -8.50 -15.82
N LEU A 208 -22.46 -9.64 -16.32
CA LEU A 208 -21.60 -10.79 -16.60
C LEU A 208 -20.61 -10.49 -17.73
N MET A 209 -21.04 -9.85 -18.82
CA MET A 209 -20.13 -9.41 -19.89
C MET A 209 -19.10 -8.41 -19.36
N GLY A 210 -19.52 -7.40 -18.60
CA GLY A 210 -18.61 -6.44 -18.00
C GLY A 210 -17.59 -7.09 -17.06
N CYS A 211 -18.02 -8.06 -16.25
CA CYS A 211 -17.12 -8.84 -15.40
C CYS A 211 -16.17 -9.69 -16.23
N ALA A 212 -16.65 -10.40 -17.25
CA ALA A 212 -15.83 -11.24 -18.12
C ALA A 212 -14.76 -10.42 -18.85
N ILE A 213 -15.12 -9.27 -19.45
CA ILE A 213 -14.17 -8.38 -20.12
C ILE A 213 -13.16 -7.83 -19.11
N ALA A 214 -13.61 -7.38 -17.94
CA ALA A 214 -12.73 -6.86 -16.89
C ALA A 214 -11.73 -7.92 -16.38
N LEU A 215 -12.13 -9.19 -16.34
CA LEU A 215 -11.26 -10.31 -15.98
C LEU A 215 -10.32 -10.68 -17.13
N ILE A 216 -10.83 -10.90 -18.33
CA ILE A 216 -10.05 -11.34 -19.48
C ILE A 216 -9.09 -10.24 -19.90
N ALA A 217 -9.58 -9.05 -20.29
CA ALA A 217 -8.72 -7.96 -20.71
C ALA A 217 -7.87 -7.43 -19.55
N GLY A 218 -8.40 -7.46 -18.33
CA GLY A 218 -7.65 -6.99 -17.16
C GLY A 218 -6.53 -7.92 -16.70
N TYR A 219 -6.66 -9.24 -16.91
CA TYR A 219 -5.65 -10.22 -16.54
C TYR A 219 -4.70 -10.51 -17.72
N LEU A 220 -5.24 -10.66 -18.94
CA LEU A 220 -4.50 -11.02 -20.14
C LEU A 220 -3.57 -9.91 -20.64
N LEU A 221 -3.93 -8.63 -20.50
CA LEU A 221 -3.03 -7.54 -20.90
C LEU A 221 -1.87 -7.29 -19.93
N TRP A 222 -1.94 -7.80 -18.69
CA TRP A 222 -0.92 -7.52 -17.69
C TRP A 222 -0.56 -8.71 -16.77
N PRO A 223 -0.26 -9.92 -17.28
CA PRO A 223 0.13 -11.05 -16.44
C PRO A 223 1.52 -10.87 -15.81
N GLU A 224 2.42 -10.11 -16.44
CA GLU A 224 3.87 -10.17 -16.16
C GLU A 224 4.43 -9.07 -15.25
N SER A 225 3.70 -7.98 -14.99
CA SER A 225 4.31 -6.82 -14.30
C SER A 225 4.31 -6.89 -12.76
N TRP A 226 3.66 -7.89 -12.15
CA TRP A 226 3.63 -8.03 -10.70
C TRP A 226 4.92 -8.67 -10.17
N HIS A 227 5.43 -9.70 -10.85
CA HIS A 227 6.60 -10.47 -10.38
C HIS A 227 7.89 -9.66 -10.39
N THR A 228 8.26 -9.11 -11.55
CA THR A 228 9.50 -8.32 -11.69
C THR A 228 9.49 -7.16 -10.72
N ARG A 229 8.36 -6.45 -10.61
CA ARG A 229 8.28 -5.21 -9.85
C ARG A 229 8.24 -5.40 -8.34
N VAL A 230 7.64 -6.48 -7.86
CA VAL A 230 7.60 -6.78 -6.41
C VAL A 230 8.91 -7.44 -5.97
N GLY A 231 9.50 -8.31 -6.79
CA GLY A 231 10.85 -8.84 -6.59
C GLY A 231 11.89 -7.72 -6.53
N ASP A 232 11.89 -6.81 -7.51
CA ASP A 232 12.79 -5.64 -7.54
C ASP A 232 12.65 -4.78 -6.29
N ARG A 233 11.41 -4.48 -5.87
CA ARG A 233 11.16 -3.69 -4.65
C ARG A 233 11.61 -4.39 -3.37
N LEU A 234 11.46 -5.71 -3.31
CA LEU A 234 11.93 -6.50 -2.18
C LEU A 234 13.46 -6.56 -2.16
N ALA A 235 14.10 -6.72 -3.31
CA ALA A 235 15.56 -6.61 -3.43
C ALA A 235 16.07 -5.22 -3.02
N ASP A 236 15.41 -4.15 -3.45
CA ASP A 236 15.75 -2.80 -3.04
C ASP A 236 15.59 -2.62 -1.51
N ALA A 237 14.56 -3.21 -0.91
CA ALA A 237 14.39 -3.21 0.55
C ALA A 237 15.49 -4.00 1.28
N VAL A 238 15.95 -5.11 0.70
CA VAL A 238 17.08 -5.90 1.25
C VAL A 238 18.38 -5.10 1.14
N ASP A 239 18.64 -4.44 0.01
CA ASP A 239 19.82 -3.58 -0.19
C ASP A 239 19.78 -2.33 0.72
N ASP A 240 18.62 -1.71 0.91
CA ASP A 240 18.40 -0.65 1.90
C ASP A 240 18.70 -1.14 3.33
N THR A 241 18.39 -2.41 3.62
CA THR A 241 18.69 -3.02 4.92
C THR A 241 20.19 -3.23 5.10
N ALA A 242 20.92 -3.66 4.06
CA ALA A 242 22.39 -3.74 4.08
C ALA A 242 23.02 -2.37 4.39
N ARG A 243 22.55 -1.31 3.71
CA ARG A 243 23.00 0.06 3.97
C ARG A 243 22.66 0.52 5.40
N TYR A 244 21.53 0.08 5.95
CA TYR A 244 21.18 0.39 7.34
C TYR A 244 22.11 -0.31 8.35
N VAL A 245 22.49 -1.56 8.11
CA VAL A 245 23.46 -2.29 8.94
C VAL A 245 24.82 -1.59 8.92
N GLU A 246 25.31 -1.19 7.74
CA GLU A 246 26.56 -0.44 7.59
C GLU A 246 26.49 0.92 8.30
N ALA A 247 25.39 1.66 8.15
CA ALA A 247 25.22 2.96 8.81
C ALA A 247 25.08 2.84 10.34
N ALA A 248 24.56 1.72 10.85
CA ALA A 248 24.32 1.51 12.28
C ALA A 248 25.58 1.07 13.06
N PHE A 249 26.48 0.33 12.41
CA PHE A 249 27.64 -0.30 13.05
C PHE A 249 28.98 -0.05 12.35
N GLY A 250 28.99 0.64 11.21
CA GLY A 250 30.20 0.98 10.47
C GLY A 250 31.08 2.03 11.17
N PRO A 251 32.29 2.27 10.64
CA PRO A 251 33.26 3.22 11.22
C PRO A 251 32.69 4.65 11.29
N ASP A 252 31.87 5.04 10.31
CA ASP A 252 31.14 6.31 10.27
C ASP A 252 29.70 6.14 10.77
N ALA A 253 29.55 5.60 11.98
CA ALA A 253 28.24 5.37 12.58
C ALA A 253 27.42 6.67 12.58
N VAL A 254 26.31 6.65 11.85
CA VAL A 254 25.54 7.84 11.52
C VAL A 254 24.89 8.43 12.78
N ASP A 255 24.82 9.76 12.84
CA ASP A 255 24.15 10.51 13.90
C ASP A 255 22.76 9.91 14.27
N PRO A 256 22.41 9.83 15.57
CA PRO A 256 21.13 9.29 16.04
C PRO A 256 19.88 9.75 15.25
N PRO A 257 19.71 11.04 14.89
CA PRO A 257 18.57 11.50 14.11
C PRO A 257 18.57 10.99 12.65
N ALA A 258 19.74 10.83 12.02
CA ALA A 258 19.84 10.34 10.65
C ALA A 258 19.59 8.82 10.57
N GLY A 259 20.09 8.04 11.54
CA GLY A 259 19.77 6.62 11.68
C GLY A 259 18.27 6.36 11.90
N ALA A 260 17.60 7.19 12.72
CA ALA A 260 16.15 7.10 12.93
C ALA A 260 15.34 7.38 11.65
N ARG A 261 15.80 8.31 10.80
CA ARG A 261 15.16 8.60 9.50
C ARG A 261 15.29 7.42 8.53
N MET A 262 16.47 6.79 8.47
CA MET A 262 16.70 5.61 7.63
C MET A 262 15.75 4.47 8.05
N ARG A 263 15.70 4.16 9.35
CA ARG A 263 14.80 3.16 9.92
C ARG A 263 13.33 3.42 9.57
N ARG A 264 12.85 4.66 9.72
CA ARG A 264 11.46 5.03 9.38
C ARG A 264 11.16 4.91 7.88
N ARG A 265 12.14 5.14 7.00
CA ARG A 265 11.98 4.91 5.55
C ARG A 265 11.86 3.41 5.26
N LEU A 266 12.73 2.60 5.87
CA LEU A 266 12.76 1.15 5.71
C LEU A 266 11.45 0.48 6.14
N TYR A 267 10.93 0.79 7.33
CA TYR A 267 9.64 0.27 7.80
C TYR A 267 8.46 0.68 6.91
N ARG A 268 8.46 1.92 6.39
CA ARG A 268 7.40 2.37 5.47
C ARG A 268 7.46 1.60 4.15
N ASN A 269 8.65 1.39 3.59
CA ASN A 269 8.83 0.60 2.38
C ASN A 269 8.38 -0.85 2.60
N LEU A 270 8.80 -1.48 3.69
CA LEU A 270 8.41 -2.85 4.05
C LEU A 270 6.91 -2.99 4.30
N SER A 271 6.28 -2.04 5.00
CA SER A 271 4.82 -2.03 5.19
C SER A 271 4.06 -1.88 3.87
N GLY A 272 4.57 -1.09 2.93
CA GLY A 272 4.05 -1.00 1.57
C GLY A 272 4.14 -2.34 0.83
N ILE A 273 5.32 -2.97 0.84
CA ILE A 273 5.56 -4.29 0.24
C ILE A 273 4.62 -5.34 0.86
N ARG A 274 4.50 -5.39 2.19
CA ARG A 274 3.61 -6.30 2.91
C ARG A 274 2.15 -6.15 2.50
N THR A 275 1.68 -4.91 2.38
CA THR A 275 0.29 -4.63 1.96
C THR A 275 0.06 -5.10 0.52
N GLU A 276 1.03 -4.88 -0.37
CA GLU A 276 0.96 -5.34 -1.76
C GLU A 276 0.97 -6.88 -1.85
N PHE A 277 1.79 -7.57 -1.05
CA PHE A 277 1.81 -9.04 -0.97
C PHE A 277 0.51 -9.61 -0.39
N GLN A 278 -0.01 -9.05 0.70
CA GLN A 278 -1.28 -9.48 1.28
C GLN A 278 -2.43 -9.35 0.29
N ARG A 279 -2.42 -8.28 -0.52
CA ARG A 279 -3.38 -8.11 -1.61
C ARG A 279 -3.22 -9.20 -2.68
N ALA A 280 -1.99 -9.50 -3.08
CA ALA A 280 -1.70 -10.52 -4.08
C ALA A 280 -2.06 -11.95 -3.64
N LEU A 281 -1.97 -12.26 -2.33
CA LEU A 281 -2.43 -13.55 -1.79
C LEU A 281 -3.93 -13.82 -2.03
N THR A 282 -4.73 -12.76 -2.20
CA THR A 282 -6.17 -12.86 -2.51
C THR A 282 -6.47 -12.93 -4.01
N GLU A 283 -5.42 -12.95 -4.86
CA GLU A 283 -5.58 -13.14 -6.30
C GLU A 283 -5.62 -14.62 -6.67
N PRO A 284 -6.43 -15.01 -7.67
CA PRO A 284 -6.49 -16.40 -8.13
C PRO A 284 -5.13 -16.89 -8.66
N PRO A 285 -4.91 -18.22 -8.72
CA PRO A 285 -3.69 -18.79 -9.28
C PRO A 285 -3.46 -18.30 -10.73
N PRO A 286 -2.20 -18.10 -11.16
CA PRO A 286 -0.93 -18.34 -10.46
C PRO A 286 -0.48 -17.25 -9.45
N THR A 287 -1.05 -16.05 -9.46
CA THR A 287 -0.53 -14.91 -8.68
C THR A 287 -0.54 -15.17 -7.17
N GLY A 288 -1.65 -15.68 -6.62
CA GLY A 288 -1.75 -15.97 -5.18
C GLY A 288 -0.78 -17.06 -4.68
N ARG A 289 -0.58 -18.13 -5.45
CA ARG A 289 0.41 -19.19 -5.10
C ARG A 289 1.83 -18.66 -5.10
N ARG A 290 2.17 -17.84 -6.09
CA ARG A 290 3.48 -17.21 -6.16
C ARG A 290 3.67 -16.21 -5.01
N ALA A 291 2.70 -15.35 -4.72
CA ALA A 291 2.77 -14.46 -3.55
C ALA A 291 3.00 -15.19 -2.22
N ALA A 292 2.40 -16.38 -2.06
CA ALA A 292 2.62 -17.23 -0.89
C ALA A 292 4.07 -17.71 -0.76
N ALA A 293 4.75 -18.04 -1.87
CA ALA A 293 6.14 -18.48 -1.87
C ALA A 293 7.12 -17.37 -1.41
N TRP A 294 6.79 -16.10 -1.68
CA TRP A 294 7.62 -14.95 -1.33
C TRP A 294 7.34 -14.38 0.06
N TRP A 295 6.22 -14.76 0.69
CA TRP A 295 5.82 -14.27 2.01
C TRP A 295 6.87 -14.51 3.12
N PRO A 296 7.48 -15.71 3.23
CA PRO A 296 8.51 -15.95 4.25
C PRO A 296 9.72 -15.02 4.12
N LEU A 297 10.12 -14.68 2.89
CA LEU A 297 11.23 -13.76 2.63
C LEU A 297 10.91 -12.34 3.11
N VAL A 298 9.67 -11.85 2.87
CA VAL A 298 9.23 -10.55 3.39
C VAL A 298 9.31 -10.52 4.92
N VAL A 299 8.85 -11.57 5.59
CA VAL A 299 8.92 -11.70 7.05
C VAL A 299 10.38 -11.75 7.54
N ALA A 300 11.25 -12.48 6.83
CA ALA A 300 12.66 -12.55 7.19
C ALA A 300 13.34 -11.19 7.09
N VAL A 301 13.07 -10.41 6.04
CA VAL A 301 13.61 -9.03 5.91
C VAL A 301 13.09 -8.12 7.03
N GLU A 302 11.81 -8.19 7.41
CA GLU A 302 11.29 -7.46 8.58
C GLU A 302 12.05 -7.82 9.86
N ARG A 303 12.30 -9.11 10.09
CA ARG A 303 13.04 -9.58 11.26
C ARG A 303 14.51 -9.15 11.25
N ILE A 304 15.15 -9.09 10.08
CA ILE A 304 16.52 -8.56 9.93
C ILE A 304 16.57 -7.08 10.36
N VAL A 305 15.58 -6.27 9.97
CA VAL A 305 15.51 -4.86 10.39
C VAL A 305 15.29 -4.72 11.90
N ASP A 306 14.40 -5.53 12.47
CA ASP A 306 14.12 -5.56 13.90
C ASP A 306 15.36 -5.99 14.70
N ALA A 307 16.04 -7.05 14.26
CA ALA A 307 17.28 -7.55 14.87
C ALA A 307 18.41 -6.51 14.80
N THR A 308 18.56 -5.82 13.67
CA THR A 308 19.53 -4.72 13.50
C THR A 308 19.23 -3.57 14.47
N THR A 309 17.96 -3.21 14.60
CA THR A 309 17.52 -2.15 15.53
C THR A 309 17.76 -2.56 16.99
N ALA A 310 17.40 -3.79 17.36
CA ALA A 310 17.61 -4.33 18.70
C ALA A 310 19.11 -4.40 19.04
N ALA A 311 19.94 -4.86 18.12
CA ALA A 311 21.39 -4.87 18.25
C ALA A 311 21.96 -3.47 18.52
N ARG A 312 21.48 -2.45 17.79
CA ARG A 312 21.94 -1.07 17.98
C ARG A 312 21.54 -0.52 19.34
N VAL A 313 20.35 -0.87 19.83
CA VAL A 313 19.88 -0.52 21.18
C VAL A 313 20.76 -1.18 22.25
N ARG A 314 21.11 -2.47 22.10
CA ARG A 314 22.02 -3.15 23.04
C ARG A 314 23.39 -2.49 23.11
N VAL A 315 23.98 -2.13 21.97
CA VAL A 315 25.26 -1.39 21.92
C VAL A 315 25.14 -0.04 22.62
N LYS A 316 24.04 0.69 22.41
CA LYS A 316 23.77 1.96 23.11
C LYS A 316 23.68 1.79 24.63
N HIS A 317 23.25 0.63 25.12
CA HIS A 317 23.17 0.29 26.55
C HIS A 317 24.44 -0.40 27.09
N GLY A 318 25.56 -0.34 26.36
CA GLY A 318 26.87 -0.79 26.85
C GLY A 318 27.29 -2.20 26.43
N ALA A 319 26.56 -2.86 25.52
CA ALA A 319 27.06 -4.08 24.90
C ALA A 319 28.25 -3.79 23.97
N ALA A 320 29.18 -4.74 23.87
CA ALA A 320 30.34 -4.60 22.99
C ALA A 320 29.89 -4.42 21.53
N PRO A 321 30.45 -3.44 20.80
CA PRO A 321 30.13 -3.25 19.38
C PRO A 321 30.62 -4.45 18.56
N PRO A 322 29.90 -4.81 17.48
CA PRO A 322 30.33 -5.89 16.60
C PRO A 322 31.63 -5.53 15.87
N SER A 323 32.39 -6.54 15.48
CA SER A 323 33.63 -6.34 14.71
C SER A 323 33.31 -5.81 13.29
N ALA A 324 34.20 -4.99 12.73
CA ALA A 324 34.04 -4.48 11.37
C ALA A 324 33.92 -5.61 10.33
N ALA A 325 34.66 -6.71 10.51
CA ALA A 325 34.57 -7.89 9.66
C ALA A 325 33.18 -8.55 9.69
N GLU A 326 32.55 -8.65 10.87
CA GLU A 326 31.20 -9.22 11.02
C GLU A 326 30.14 -8.32 10.34
N VAL A 327 30.28 -7.00 10.47
CA VAL A 327 29.39 -6.04 9.80
C VAL A 327 29.53 -6.15 8.27
N THR A 328 30.76 -6.17 7.75
CA THR A 328 31.01 -6.32 6.30
C THR A 328 30.47 -7.64 5.76
N GLN A 329 30.66 -8.75 6.49
CA GLN A 329 30.16 -10.05 6.09
C GLN A 329 28.63 -10.07 5.98
N ILE A 330 27.93 -9.54 6.98
CA ILE A 330 26.45 -9.51 6.97
C ILE A 330 25.94 -8.60 5.83
N SER A 331 26.54 -7.43 5.65
CA SER A 331 26.14 -6.51 4.57
C SER A 331 26.37 -7.11 3.18
N LEU A 332 27.47 -7.82 2.99
CA LEU A 332 27.77 -8.52 1.73
C LEU A 332 26.74 -9.62 1.46
N GLN A 333 26.37 -10.41 2.47
CA GLN A 333 25.35 -11.44 2.31
C GLN A 333 23.95 -10.88 2.04
N LEU A 334 23.60 -9.73 2.62
CA LEU A 334 22.34 -9.04 2.29
C LEU A 334 22.35 -8.53 0.85
N ARG A 335 23.48 -8.01 0.35
CA ARG A 335 23.61 -7.60 -1.05
C ARG A 335 23.53 -8.78 -2.02
N GLU A 336 24.19 -9.89 -1.70
CA GLU A 336 24.05 -11.14 -2.47
C GLU A 336 22.60 -11.63 -2.50
N LEU A 337 21.90 -11.58 -1.37
CA LEU A 337 20.48 -11.91 -1.29
C LEU A 337 19.64 -10.97 -2.17
N ALA A 338 19.90 -9.66 -2.14
CA ALA A 338 19.21 -8.70 -2.99
C ALA A 338 19.44 -8.99 -4.49
N GLU A 339 20.67 -9.31 -4.90
CA GLU A 339 20.96 -9.73 -6.27
C GLU A 339 20.27 -11.04 -6.65
N GLY A 340 20.26 -12.03 -5.76
CA GLY A 340 19.55 -13.29 -5.96
C GLY A 340 18.06 -13.04 -6.19
N VAL A 341 17.44 -12.21 -5.36
CA VAL A 341 16.02 -11.82 -5.49
C VAL A 341 15.73 -11.13 -6.83
N ARG A 342 16.64 -10.31 -7.35
CA ARG A 342 16.48 -9.66 -8.67
C ARG A 342 16.55 -10.66 -9.84
N LYS A 343 17.31 -11.74 -9.68
CA LYS A 343 17.57 -12.73 -10.75
C LYS A 343 16.58 -13.90 -10.74
N VAL A 344 15.92 -14.16 -9.62
CA VAL A 344 15.11 -15.37 -9.40
C VAL A 344 13.63 -15.12 -9.70
N GLU A 345 13.05 -15.90 -10.62
CA GLU A 345 11.59 -15.90 -10.89
C GLU A 345 10.79 -16.78 -9.91
N THR A 346 11.42 -17.77 -9.27
CA THR A 346 10.78 -18.71 -8.34
C THR A 346 11.67 -19.05 -7.15
N LEU A 347 11.16 -18.87 -5.93
CA LEU A 347 11.86 -19.17 -4.69
C LEU A 347 11.77 -20.66 -4.34
N TYR A 348 12.86 -21.23 -3.83
CA TYR A 348 12.92 -22.60 -3.32
C TYR A 348 13.73 -22.69 -2.03
N GLU A 349 13.36 -23.65 -1.19
CA GLU A 349 13.98 -23.89 0.11
C GLU A 349 15.31 -24.65 -0.08
N VAL A 350 16.42 -24.05 0.34
CA VAL A 350 17.80 -24.57 0.26
C VAL A 350 18.44 -24.43 1.64
N ARG A 351 19.16 -25.44 2.14
CA ARG A 351 19.88 -25.27 3.42
C ARG A 351 21.07 -24.33 3.26
N THR A 352 21.13 -23.29 4.08
CA THR A 352 22.29 -22.40 4.17
C THR A 352 22.87 -22.40 5.57
N ASP A 353 24.11 -22.88 5.72
CA ASP A 353 24.86 -22.81 6.97
C ASP A 353 25.65 -21.49 7.03
N LEU A 354 25.34 -20.68 8.04
CA LEU A 354 25.89 -19.35 8.22
C LEU A 354 26.65 -19.30 9.56
N THR A 355 27.96 -19.55 9.50
CA THR A 355 28.82 -19.65 10.69
C THR A 355 29.34 -18.28 11.15
N GLY A 356 29.37 -18.06 12.46
CA GLY A 356 29.99 -16.87 13.07
C GLY A 356 30.17 -17.01 14.59
N PRO A 357 30.74 -16.01 15.27
CA PRO A 357 31.09 -16.10 16.68
C PRO A 357 29.85 -16.17 17.57
N ALA A 358 29.81 -17.20 18.42
CA ALA A 358 28.75 -17.39 19.42
C ALA A 358 28.81 -16.26 20.46
N GLY A 359 27.65 -15.64 20.75
CA GLY A 359 27.52 -14.55 21.73
C GLY A 359 27.68 -13.12 21.18
N SER A 360 27.85 -12.96 19.86
CA SER A 360 27.83 -11.62 19.23
C SER A 360 26.45 -10.96 19.33
N VAL A 361 26.42 -9.63 19.40
CA VAL A 361 25.19 -8.82 19.34
C VAL A 361 24.46 -9.03 18.01
N LEU A 362 25.17 -9.42 16.95
CA LEU A 362 24.61 -9.71 15.63
C LEU A 362 24.22 -11.19 15.43
N GLU A 363 24.35 -12.05 16.45
CA GLU A 363 23.93 -13.45 16.39
C GLU A 363 22.46 -13.62 15.91
N PRO A 364 21.46 -12.88 16.45
CA PRO A 364 20.08 -13.00 15.97
C PRO A 364 19.91 -12.53 14.52
N LEU A 365 20.66 -11.49 14.12
CA LEU A 365 20.64 -10.98 12.76
C LEU A 365 21.17 -12.03 11.78
N ARG A 366 22.25 -12.72 12.16
CA ARG A 366 22.87 -13.79 11.36
C ARG A 366 21.93 -14.96 11.13
N GLN A 367 21.17 -15.35 12.16
CA GLN A 367 20.17 -16.43 12.07
C GLN A 367 19.03 -16.06 11.12
N GLU A 368 18.55 -14.82 11.15
CA GLU A 368 17.48 -14.36 10.24
C GLU A 368 17.99 -14.21 8.80
N VAL A 369 19.23 -13.79 8.58
CA VAL A 369 19.86 -13.77 7.24
C VAL A 369 20.04 -15.19 6.70
N ALA A 370 20.41 -16.16 7.54
CA ALA A 370 20.48 -17.57 7.17
C ALA A 370 19.11 -18.11 6.76
N ALA A 371 18.07 -17.82 7.56
CA ALA A 371 16.70 -18.19 7.21
C ALA A 371 16.24 -17.55 5.90
N ALA A 372 16.54 -16.26 5.68
CA ALA A 372 16.18 -15.57 4.43
C ALA A 372 16.85 -16.21 3.19
N ARG A 373 18.15 -16.49 3.26
CA ARG A 373 18.90 -17.13 2.17
C ARG A 373 18.44 -18.56 1.92
N SER A 374 18.01 -19.25 2.97
CA SER A 374 17.48 -20.60 2.83
C SER A 374 16.19 -20.65 2.01
N ILE A 375 15.54 -19.52 1.75
CA ILE A 375 14.27 -19.46 1.01
C ILE A 375 14.47 -18.86 -0.39
N ALA A 376 15.62 -18.20 -0.64
CA ALA A 376 15.82 -17.34 -1.80
C ALA A 376 17.06 -17.67 -2.65
N SER A 377 17.69 -18.83 -2.44
CA SER A 377 18.86 -19.22 -3.24
C SER A 377 18.43 -19.65 -4.64
N PRO A 378 19.07 -19.14 -5.72
CA PRO A 378 18.96 -19.71 -7.05
C PRO A 378 19.72 -21.05 -7.15
N HIS A 379 19.31 -21.92 -8.07
CA HIS A 379 20.09 -23.07 -8.53
C HIS A 379 21.17 -22.61 -9.50
#